data_AF-A0A3P7QGW2-F1
#
_entry.id   AF-A0A3P7QGW2-F1
#
_cell.length_a   1.000
_cell.length_b   1.000
_cell.length_c   1.000
_cell.angle_alpha   90.00
_cell.angle_beta   90.00
_cell.angle_gamma   90.00
#
_symmetry.space_group_name_H-M   'P 1'
#
loop_
_entity.id
_entity.type
_entity.pdbx_description
1 polymer ?
#
loop_
_entity_poly.entity_id
_entity_poly.type
_entity_poly.pdbx_seq_one_letter_code
_entity_poly.pdbx_strand_id
1 'polypeptide(L)'
;MNLAKMTAADLPLFRGIVSDLFPNIEIPSIDYTKASSDPPPSPFISPTSKTAIIQLFETQSSRHSVMIVGKTLSAKSTTWRILQKVQAKLAADKEPGFLRVFDYPLNPKSVSLGELYGEFNIASNEWTDGVLSSIMRTACA
;
A
#
# COMPACT_ATOMS: atom_id res chain seq x y z
N MET A 1 -0.76 0.59 14.13
CA MET A 1 -1.53 -0.31 13.25
C MET A 1 -3.00 0.11 13.03
N ASN A 2 -3.79 0.47 14.05
CA ASN A 2 -5.22 0.83 13.83
C ASN A 2 -5.45 2.28 13.35
N LEU A 3 -4.48 3.18 13.55
CA LEU A 3 -4.60 4.61 13.22
C LEU A 3 -4.99 4.86 11.75
N ALA A 4 -4.50 4.05 10.81
CA ALA A 4 -4.76 4.21 9.38
C ALA A 4 -6.22 3.97 8.98
N LYS A 5 -7.03 3.33 9.85
CA LYS A 5 -8.44 3.04 9.61
C LYS A 5 -9.39 4.07 10.23
N MET A 6 -8.87 4.95 11.09
CA MET A 6 -9.70 5.85 11.88
C MET A 6 -9.94 7.16 11.13
N THR A 7 -11.11 7.76 11.33
CA THR A 7 -11.35 9.11 10.84
C THR A 7 -10.68 10.14 11.74
N ALA A 8 -10.53 11.37 11.25
CA ALA A 8 -9.98 12.46 12.04
C ALA A 8 -10.80 12.74 13.32
N ALA A 9 -12.12 12.52 13.29
CA ALA A 9 -13.01 12.69 14.42
C ALA A 9 -12.86 11.58 15.48
N ASP A 10 -12.48 10.37 15.06
CA ASP A 10 -12.33 9.22 15.98
C ASP A 10 -10.98 9.21 16.70
N LEU A 11 -9.97 9.88 16.13
CA LEU A 11 -8.61 9.89 16.68
C LEU A 11 -8.53 10.43 18.12
N PRO A 12 -9.16 11.56 18.48
CA PRO A 12 -9.17 12.04 19.87
C PRO A 12 -9.88 11.07 20.81
N LEU A 13 -11.01 10.48 20.38
CA LEU A 13 -11.78 9.54 21.19
C LEU A 13 -10.98 8.26 21.47
N PHE A 14 -10.33 7.73 20.44
CA PHE A 14 -9.45 6.57 20.59
C PHE A 14 -8.29 6.84 21.52
N ARG A 15 -7.63 8.00 21.38
CA ARG A 15 -6.55 8.40 22.28
C ARG A 15 -7.02 8.51 23.73
N GLY A 16 -8.22 9.06 23.96
CA GLY A 16 -8.82 9.14 25.30
C GLY A 16 -9.05 7.76 25.92
N ILE A 17 -9.61 6.82 25.16
CA ILE A 17 -9.81 5.43 25.62
C ILE A 17 -8.46 4.76 25.91
N VAL A 18 -7.46 4.94 25.05
CA VAL A 18 -6.13 4.35 25.25
C VAL A 18 -5.45 4.92 26.49
N SER A 19 -5.51 6.24 26.72
CA SER A 19 -4.93 6.85 27.92
C SER A 19 -5.61 6.43 29.21
N ASP A 20 -6.93 6.19 29.16
CA ASP A 20 -7.70 5.71 30.33
C ASP A 20 -7.36 4.25 30.66
N LEU A 21 -7.22 3.40 29.64
CA LEU A 21 -6.85 1.98 29.82
C LEU A 21 -5.38 1.77 30.17
N PHE A 22 -4.48 2.66 29.73
CA PHE A 22 -3.03 2.53 29.87
C PHE A 22 -2.36 3.83 30.36
N PRO A 23 -2.65 4.30 31.59
CA PRO A 23 -2.28 5.64 32.06
C PRO A 23 -0.77 5.91 32.20
N ASN A 24 0.06 4.88 32.29
CA ASN A 24 1.52 5.00 32.49
C ASN A 24 2.35 4.45 31.32
N ILE A 25 1.73 4.22 30.16
CA ILE A 25 2.42 3.67 28.99
C ILE A 25 2.63 4.79 27.97
N GLU A 26 3.88 5.15 27.73
CA GLU A 26 4.23 6.02 26.61
C GLU A 26 4.22 5.22 25.30
N ILE A 27 3.57 5.78 24.28
CA ILE A 27 3.50 5.16 22.96
C ILE A 27 4.84 5.40 22.26
N PRO A 28 5.58 4.35 21.87
CA PRO A 28 6.85 4.53 21.17
C PRO A 28 6.60 5.16 19.79
N SER A 29 7.33 6.23 19.48
CA SER A 29 7.33 6.84 18.15
C SER A 29 8.37 6.14 17.27
N ILE A 30 7.95 5.61 16.13
CA ILE A 30 8.87 5.08 15.12
C ILE A 30 9.37 6.25 14.27
N ASP A 31 10.70 6.36 14.15
CA ASP A 31 11.32 7.40 13.36
C ASP A 31 11.27 7.05 11.87
N TYR A 32 10.46 7.79 11.12
CA TYR A 32 10.35 7.71 9.66
C TYR A 32 11.07 8.85 8.94
N THR A 33 11.96 9.59 9.61
CA THR A 33 12.70 10.72 9.02
C THR A 33 13.44 10.33 7.74
N LYS A 34 14.14 9.20 7.72
CA LYS A 34 14.85 8.70 6.51
C LYS A 34 13.93 8.46 5.31
N ALA A 35 12.72 7.95 5.53
CA ALA A 35 11.77 7.67 4.45
C ALA A 35 10.95 8.91 4.05
N SER A 36 10.88 9.92 4.92
CA SER A 36 10.05 11.12 4.76
C SER A 36 10.82 12.39 4.36
N SER A 37 12.15 12.37 4.49
CA SER A 37 13.05 13.48 4.16
C SER A 37 13.24 13.64 2.65
N ASP A 38 13.10 12.56 1.89
CA ASP A 38 13.54 12.53 0.49
C ASP A 38 12.51 11.95 -0.52
N PRO A 39 11.20 12.24 -0.39
CA PRO A 39 10.29 11.94 -1.48
C PRO A 39 10.66 12.84 -2.67
N PRO A 40 10.71 12.31 -3.91
CA PRO A 40 11.03 13.13 -5.08
C PRO A 40 10.12 14.36 -5.11
N PRO A 41 10.64 15.56 -5.44
CA PRO A 41 9.86 16.78 -5.44
C PRO A 41 8.70 16.63 -6.42
N SER A 42 7.54 16.29 -5.87
CA SER A 42 6.30 16.21 -6.61
C SER A 42 5.43 17.36 -6.10
N PRO A 43 4.86 18.19 -6.99
CA PRO A 43 4.08 19.36 -6.60
C PRO A 43 2.80 19.03 -5.81
N PHE A 44 2.52 17.75 -5.54
CA PHE A 44 1.32 17.26 -4.88
C PHE A 44 1.56 16.63 -3.50
N ILE A 45 2.76 16.75 -2.92
CA ILE A 45 3.04 16.24 -1.57
C ILE A 45 2.62 17.29 -0.53
N SER A 46 1.39 17.14 -0.03
CA SER A 46 0.96 17.83 1.19
C SER A 46 1.50 17.11 2.44
N PRO A 47 1.57 17.77 3.61
CA PRO A 47 1.88 17.12 4.88
C PRO A 47 0.98 15.91 5.16
N THR A 48 -0.31 16.01 4.82
CA THR A 48 -1.30 14.92 4.93
C THR A 48 -0.92 13.73 4.03
N SER A 49 -0.37 14.00 2.85
CA SER A 49 0.11 12.96 1.93
C SER A 49 1.28 12.17 2.54
N LYS A 50 2.17 12.81 3.32
CA LYS A 50 3.29 12.14 3.99
C LYS A 50 2.81 11.13 5.03
N THR A 51 1.84 11.52 5.86
CA THR A 51 1.23 10.61 6.85
C THR A 51 0.59 9.40 6.17
N ALA A 52 -0.12 9.60 5.05
CA ALA A 52 -0.74 8.51 4.30
C ALA A 52 0.29 7.53 3.71
N ILE A 53 1.46 8.01 3.26
CA ILE A 53 2.55 7.16 2.75
C ILE A 53 3.12 6.28 3.88
N ILE A 54 3.39 6.86 5.05
CA ILE A 54 3.90 6.13 6.22
C ILE A 54 2.89 5.06 6.67
N GLN A 55 1.61 5.44 6.77
CA GLN A 55 0.54 4.52 7.13
C GLN A 55 0.39 3.37 6.13
N LEU A 56 0.55 3.65 4.84
CA LEU A 56 0.54 2.62 3.80
C LEU A 56 1.71 1.65 3.97
N PHE A 57 2.92 2.16 4.24
CA PHE A 57 4.11 1.34 4.50
C PHE A 57 3.94 0.44 5.72
N GLU A 58 3.49 0.98 6.85
CA GLU A 58 3.21 0.20 8.07
C GLU A 58 2.15 -0.88 7.82
N THR A 59 1.09 -0.54 7.08
CA THR A 59 0.00 -1.47 6.81
C THR A 59 0.48 -2.60 5.90
N GLN A 60 1.25 -2.29 4.85
CA GLN A 60 1.85 -3.28 3.94
C GLN A 60 2.79 -4.23 4.68
N SER A 61 3.58 -3.74 5.64
CA SER A 61 4.48 -4.59 6.44
C SER A 61 3.73 -5.64 7.28
N SER A 62 2.48 -5.37 7.66
CA SER A 62 1.67 -6.25 8.50
C SER A 62 0.58 -7.05 7.75
N ARG A 63 0.32 -6.74 6.47
CA ARG A 63 -0.78 -7.31 5.68
C ARG A 63 -0.34 -7.46 4.22
N HIS A 64 -0.62 -8.62 3.63
CA HIS A 64 -0.34 -8.89 2.21
C HIS A 64 -1.22 -8.07 1.24
N SER A 65 -2.43 -7.68 1.67
CA SER A 65 -3.37 -6.92 0.84
C SER A 65 -3.87 -5.70 1.57
N VAL A 66 -3.88 -4.56 0.88
CA VAL A 66 -4.26 -3.25 1.45
C VAL A 66 -5.21 -2.54 0.50
N MET A 67 -6.23 -1.89 1.05
CA MET A 67 -7.14 -1.03 0.30
C MET A 67 -6.87 0.44 0.63
N ILE A 68 -6.71 1.28 -0.40
CA ILE A 68 -6.56 2.73 -0.24
C ILE A 68 -7.92 3.37 -0.51
N VAL A 69 -8.56 3.88 0.54
CA VAL A 69 -9.92 4.44 0.48
C VAL A 69 -9.87 5.96 0.58
N GLY A 70 -10.68 6.66 -0.22
CA GLY A 70 -10.75 8.12 -0.21
C GLY A 70 -11.53 8.66 -1.41
N LYS A 71 -11.86 9.96 -1.37
CA LYS A 71 -12.62 10.66 -2.43
C LYS A 71 -11.84 10.69 -3.76
N THR A 72 -12.53 10.99 -4.85
CA THR A 72 -11.89 11.24 -6.15
C THR A 72 -10.84 12.36 -6.01
N LEU A 73 -9.71 12.23 -6.71
CA LEU A 73 -8.56 13.15 -6.63
C LEU A 73 -7.90 13.30 -5.24
N SER A 74 -8.16 12.39 -4.29
CA SER A 74 -7.51 12.40 -2.96
C SER A 74 -6.09 11.78 -2.95
N ALA A 75 -5.33 11.92 -4.05
CA ALA A 75 -3.95 11.45 -4.19
C ALA A 75 -3.70 9.92 -3.99
N LYS A 76 -4.72 9.05 -3.98
CA LYS A 76 -4.57 7.60 -3.74
C LYS A 76 -3.51 6.93 -4.60
N SER A 77 -3.55 7.18 -5.92
CA SER A 77 -2.58 6.61 -6.86
C SER A 77 -1.19 7.21 -6.69
N THR A 78 -1.12 8.49 -6.32
CA THR A 78 0.12 9.20 -6.04
C THR A 78 0.81 8.65 -4.80
N THR A 79 0.05 8.33 -3.74
CA THR A 79 0.56 7.78 -2.47
C THR A 79 1.35 6.50 -2.67
N TRP A 80 0.77 5.47 -3.34
CA TRP A 80 1.47 4.20 -3.51
C TRP A 80 2.64 4.29 -4.50
N ARG A 81 2.54 5.13 -5.53
CA ARG A 81 3.65 5.37 -6.48
C ARG A 81 4.83 6.07 -5.83
N ILE A 82 4.58 7.04 -4.94
CA ILE A 82 5.64 7.67 -4.16
C ILE A 82 6.28 6.64 -3.23
N LEU A 83 5.47 5.84 -2.52
CA LEU A 83 6.01 4.78 -1.67
C LEU A 83 6.92 3.82 -2.44
N GLN A 84 6.51 3.39 -3.64
CA GLN A 84 7.32 2.55 -4.51
C GLN A 84 8.67 3.21 -4.85
N LYS A 85 8.66 4.50 -5.22
CA LYS A 85 9.90 5.25 -5.52
C LYS A 85 10.82 5.37 -4.31
N VAL A 86 10.25 5.64 -3.13
CA VAL A 86 10.99 5.72 -1.87
C VAL A 86 11.63 4.38 -1.54
N GLN A 87 10.87 3.28 -1.64
CA GLN A 87 11.39 1.93 -1.40
C GLN A 87 12.49 1.55 -2.41
N ALA A 88 12.31 1.88 -3.70
CA ALA A 88 13.33 1.62 -4.72
C ALA A 88 14.63 2.41 -4.47
N LYS A 89 14.54 3.66 -4.01
CA LYS A 89 15.70 4.48 -3.65
C LYS A 89 16.44 3.90 -2.44
N LEU A 90 15.72 3.64 -1.34
CA LEU A 90 16.31 3.09 -0.12
C LEU A 90 16.91 1.69 -0.33
N ALA A 91 16.29 0.89 -1.20
CA ALA A 91 16.86 -0.40 -1.61
C ALA A 91 18.16 -0.24 -2.41
N ALA A 92 18.27 0.79 -3.26
CA ALA A 92 19.52 1.11 -3.97
C ALA A 92 20.62 1.58 -3.01
N ASP A 93 20.25 2.33 -1.97
CA ASP A 93 21.15 2.79 -0.90
C ASP A 93 21.53 1.68 0.11
N LYS A 94 21.04 0.44 -0.10
CA LYS A 94 21.27 -0.75 0.74
C LYS A 94 20.81 -0.56 2.20
N GLU A 95 19.79 0.27 2.43
CA GLU A 95 19.18 0.42 3.75
C GLU A 95 18.40 -0.87 4.11
N PRO A 96 18.62 -1.44 5.31
CA PRO A 96 17.98 -2.68 5.71
C PRO A 96 16.47 -2.53 5.84
N GLY A 97 15.72 -3.53 5.37
CA GLY A 97 14.26 -3.56 5.46
C GLY A 97 13.52 -2.89 4.30
N PHE A 98 14.23 -2.34 3.31
CA PHE A 98 13.64 -1.80 2.09
C PHE A 98 13.96 -2.69 0.89
N LEU A 99 12.96 -2.98 0.07
CA LEU A 99 13.07 -3.83 -1.11
C LEU A 99 12.62 -3.07 -2.35
N ARG A 100 13.15 -3.48 -3.51
CA ARG A 100 12.66 -2.98 -4.79
C ARG A 100 11.25 -3.53 -5.04
N VAL A 101 10.32 -2.62 -5.35
CA VAL A 101 8.92 -2.97 -5.62
C VAL A 101 8.59 -2.80 -7.11
N PHE A 102 7.96 -3.83 -7.67
CA PHE A 102 7.41 -3.83 -9.03
C PHE A 102 5.89 -3.76 -8.97
N ASP A 103 5.28 -3.00 -9.87
CA ASP A 103 3.84 -2.85 -9.98
C ASP A 103 3.31 -3.41 -11.31
N TYR A 104 2.16 -4.07 -11.24
CA TYR A 104 1.43 -4.61 -12.38
C TYR A 104 0.00 -4.04 -12.35
N PRO A 105 -0.23 -2.82 -12.88
CA PRO A 105 -1.53 -2.18 -12.83
C PRO A 105 -2.54 -2.93 -13.70
N LEU A 106 -3.70 -3.25 -13.12
CA LEU A 106 -4.77 -4.01 -13.78
C LEU A 106 -6.13 -3.37 -13.49
N ASN A 107 -6.97 -3.25 -14.53
CA ASN A 107 -8.37 -2.90 -14.38
C ASN A 107 -9.22 -4.18 -14.47
N PRO A 108 -9.67 -4.77 -13.35
CA PRO A 108 -10.41 -6.03 -13.38
C PRO A 108 -11.81 -5.90 -14.01
N LYS A 109 -12.31 -4.68 -14.24
CA LYS A 109 -13.61 -4.43 -14.86
C LYS A 109 -13.54 -4.24 -16.38
N SER A 110 -12.34 -4.13 -16.95
CA SER A 110 -12.18 -4.02 -18.42
C SER A 110 -12.03 -5.38 -19.12
N VAL A 111 -12.01 -6.48 -18.37
CA VAL A 111 -11.85 -7.85 -18.87
C VAL A 111 -12.94 -8.73 -18.26
N SER A 112 -13.26 -9.83 -18.94
CA SER A 112 -14.15 -10.86 -18.40
C SER A 112 -13.49 -11.63 -17.25
N LEU A 113 -14.30 -12.38 -16.47
CA LEU A 113 -13.77 -13.21 -15.38
C LEU A 113 -12.86 -14.33 -15.91
N GLY A 114 -13.20 -14.92 -17.06
CA GLY A 114 -12.39 -15.94 -17.73
C GLY A 114 -11.04 -15.38 -18.19
N GLU A 115 -11.02 -14.21 -18.81
CA GLU A 115 -9.75 -13.55 -19.18
C GLU A 115 -8.93 -13.10 -17.97
N LEU A 116 -9.59 -12.72 -16.86
CA LEU A 116 -8.91 -12.27 -15.65
C LEU A 116 -8.24 -13.43 -14.89
N TYR A 117 -8.99 -14.50 -14.64
CA TYR A 117 -8.58 -15.61 -13.78
C TYR A 117 -8.13 -16.87 -14.54
N GLY A 118 -8.47 -16.96 -15.81
CA GLY A 118 -8.38 -18.17 -16.62
C GLY A 118 -9.72 -18.89 -16.69
N GLU A 119 -9.91 -19.66 -17.75
CA GLU A 119 -11.10 -20.48 -17.95
C GLU A 119 -10.77 -21.82 -18.61
N PHE A 120 -11.59 -22.81 -18.30
CA PHE A 120 -11.50 -24.13 -18.91
C PHE A 120 -12.49 -24.23 -20.07
N ASN A 121 -11.98 -24.52 -21.26
CA ASN A 121 -12.80 -24.70 -22.44
C ASN A 121 -13.24 -26.17 -22.55
N ILE A 122 -14.55 -26.42 -22.39
CA ILE A 122 -15.13 -27.77 -22.40
C ILE A 122 -15.04 -28.41 -23.80
N ALA A 123 -15.07 -27.62 -24.87
CA ALA A 123 -15.03 -28.15 -26.23
C ALA A 123 -13.62 -28.64 -26.61
N SER A 124 -12.57 -27.95 -26.17
CA SER A 124 -11.17 -28.37 -26.41
C SER A 124 -10.57 -29.20 -25.27
N ASN A 125 -11.20 -29.23 -24.09
CA ASN A 125 -10.63 -29.74 -22.84
C ASN A 125 -9.30 -29.08 -22.44
N GLU A 126 -9.11 -27.81 -22.80
CA GLU A 126 -7.89 -27.06 -22.52
C GLU A 126 -8.13 -25.95 -21.49
N TRP A 127 -7.12 -25.72 -20.65
CA TRP A 127 -7.08 -24.57 -19.75
C TRP A 127 -6.44 -23.38 -20.45
N THR A 128 -7.14 -22.25 -20.46
CA THR A 128 -6.57 -20.97 -20.90
C THR A 128 -6.24 -20.11 -19.69
N ASP A 129 -5.00 -19.64 -19.62
CA ASP A 129 -4.54 -18.81 -18.52
C ASP A 129 -5.05 -17.38 -18.59
N GLY A 130 -5.42 -16.84 -17.44
CA GLY A 130 -5.84 -15.46 -17.29
C GLY A 130 -4.67 -14.48 -17.14
N VAL A 131 -4.99 -13.19 -17.24
CA VAL A 131 -4.04 -12.10 -17.04
C VAL A 131 -3.40 -12.16 -15.65
N LEU A 132 -4.18 -12.48 -14.61
CA LEU A 132 -3.66 -12.55 -13.24
C LEU A 132 -2.68 -13.72 -13.04
N SER A 133 -2.97 -14.90 -13.58
CA SER A 133 -2.08 -16.06 -13.47
C SER A 133 -0.80 -15.87 -14.27
N SER A 134 -0.88 -15.19 -15.42
CA SER A 134 0.28 -14.79 -16.21
C SER A 134 1.19 -13.81 -15.46
N ILE A 135 0.63 -12.71 -14.91
CA ILE A 135 1.37 -11.74 -14.10
C ILE A 135 2.07 -12.41 -12.91
N MET A 136 1.37 -13.30 -12.20
CA MET A 136 1.93 -13.98 -11.02
C MET A 136 3.15 -14.83 -11.37
N ARG A 137 3.12 -15.55 -12.51
CA ARG A 137 4.29 -16.32 -12.97
C ARG A 137 5.45 -15.42 -13.34
N THR A 138 5.22 -14.28 -13.99
CA THR A 138 6.29 -13.31 -14.27
C THR A 138 6.87 -12.71 -12.99
N ALA A 139 6.05 -12.46 -11.97
CA ALA A 139 6.49 -11.88 -10.71
C ALA A 139 7.28 -12.85 -9.81
N CYS A 140 7.04 -14.16 -9.95
CA CYS A 140 7.67 -15.20 -9.12
C CYS A 140 8.78 -16.01 -9.83
N ALA A 141 9.00 -15.77 -11.12
CA ALA A 141 10.09 -16.38 -11.89
C ALA A 141 11.44 -15.74 -11.53
#